data_AF-A0A0S4IQ09-F1
#
_entry.id   AF-A0A0S4IQ09-F1
#
_cell.length_a   1.000
_cell.length_b   1.000
_cell.length_c   1.000
_cell.angle_alpha   90.00
_cell.angle_beta   90.00
_cell.angle_gamma   90.00
#
_symmetry.space_group_name_H-M   'P 1'
#
loop_
_entity.id
_entity.type
_entity.pdbx_description
1 polymer ?
#
loop_
_entity_poly.entity_id
_entity_poly.type
_entity_poly.pdbx_seq_one_letter_code
_entity_poly.pdbx_strand_id
1 'polypeptide(L)'
;MDANTNTVSDIIIVGAGLSGIACALELMRHGCISFRILEASHRIGGRTLADEDGTDLGGTFIGPMQDRIMALVDANAQTLQQMDVSMKSTQYFGGTVQHFSGATSPLSAIASLEVAHVMADLDRLQRTIDPIHPMDSLDAAALDQTTVEEYFLQHTVSEEARNAMRVAVRGVLAAEPSEISLLGWCWHIRQGGGIRRVLETEGGAQDSKVVGGAGNIAVIAAKRLPPHSIVTNSPIRRIDYTCPDAITVTVGSGKAYYCRRLVLAIAPVQQLRIDYDPPLDPNRVMSLQQWPMGHAIKTFTYYKEAFWRKKGLNGSATCDQGISYECFEDVKPDGSKPCIMGFIVSDMAAKVASLSQAERCAMLAQHYFQAEEALAPVA
;
A
#
# COMPACT_ATOMS: atom_id res chain seq x y z
N MET A 1 -3.12 5.68 36.49
CA MET A 1 -2.98 4.43 37.26
C MET A 1 -2.30 3.44 36.35
N ASP A 2 -1.09 3.02 36.73
CA ASP A 2 -0.28 2.11 35.93
C ASP A 2 -0.98 0.76 35.79
N ALA A 3 -1.28 0.38 34.55
CA ALA A 3 -1.75 -0.97 34.25
C ALA A 3 -0.70 -1.94 34.76
N ASN A 4 -1.11 -2.78 35.72
CA ASN A 4 -0.26 -3.70 36.46
C ASN A 4 0.62 -4.51 35.50
N THR A 5 1.92 -4.25 35.49
CA THR A 5 2.88 -4.81 34.52
C THR A 5 3.24 -6.25 34.81
N ASN A 6 2.83 -6.73 35.99
CA ASN A 6 3.13 -8.07 36.48
C ASN A 6 2.04 -9.09 36.12
N THR A 7 0.99 -8.70 35.38
CA THR A 7 -0.02 -9.64 34.90
C THR A 7 0.37 -10.22 33.55
N VAL A 8 0.35 -11.56 33.46
CA VAL A 8 0.57 -12.30 32.22
C VAL A 8 -0.72 -12.23 31.39
N SER A 9 -0.63 -11.63 30.20
CA SER A 9 -1.72 -11.66 29.21
C SER A 9 -1.79 -13.02 28.51
N ASP A 10 -2.95 -13.42 28.01
CA ASP A 10 -2.98 -14.61 27.15
C ASP A 10 -2.24 -14.32 25.84
N ILE A 11 -2.46 -13.14 25.27
CA ILE A 11 -1.87 -12.74 23.98
C ILE A 11 -1.30 -11.32 24.05
N ILE A 12 -0.08 -11.14 23.55
CA ILE A 12 0.40 -9.82 23.13
C ILE A 12 0.38 -9.73 21.61
N ILE A 13 -0.14 -8.62 21.09
CA ILE A 13 -0.15 -8.28 19.66
C ILE A 13 0.85 -7.15 19.47
N VAL A 14 1.79 -7.33 18.55
CA VAL A 14 2.79 -6.31 18.21
C VAL A 14 2.31 -5.51 17.01
N GLY A 15 2.08 -4.22 17.21
CA GLY A 15 1.62 -3.27 16.19
C GLY A 15 0.10 -3.02 16.24
N ALA A 16 -0.28 -1.75 16.29
CA ALA A 16 -1.66 -1.26 16.24
C ALA A 16 -2.03 -0.73 14.83
N GLY A 17 -1.55 -1.42 13.77
CA GLY A 17 -2.08 -1.24 12.41
C GLY A 17 -3.40 -1.98 12.21
N LEU A 18 -3.97 -1.89 11.00
CA LEU A 18 -5.22 -2.61 10.64
C LEU A 18 -5.18 -4.09 11.03
N SER A 19 -4.08 -4.79 10.75
CA SER A 19 -3.92 -6.22 11.07
C SER A 19 -3.96 -6.50 12.58
N GLY A 20 -3.27 -5.69 13.39
CA GLY A 20 -3.26 -5.87 14.85
C GLY A 20 -4.61 -5.54 15.49
N ILE A 21 -5.28 -4.48 15.02
CA ILE A 21 -6.63 -4.12 15.48
C ILE A 21 -7.65 -5.21 15.08
N ALA A 22 -7.58 -5.70 13.84
CA ALA A 22 -8.44 -6.78 13.38
C ALA A 22 -8.20 -8.08 14.17
N CYS A 23 -6.94 -8.41 14.47
CA CYS A 23 -6.60 -9.55 15.33
C CYS A 23 -7.25 -9.42 16.71
N ALA A 24 -7.14 -8.26 17.36
CA ALA A 24 -7.75 -8.01 18.67
C ALA A 24 -9.28 -8.13 18.64
N LEU A 25 -9.93 -7.58 17.60
CA LEU A 25 -11.38 -7.72 17.42
C LEU A 25 -11.79 -9.19 17.24
N GLU A 26 -11.01 -9.96 16.49
CA GLU A 26 -11.28 -11.38 16.26
C GLU A 26 -11.09 -12.21 17.54
N LEU A 27 -10.07 -11.89 18.35
CA LEU A 27 -9.90 -12.50 19.68
C LEU A 27 -11.11 -12.24 20.57
N MET A 28 -11.61 -10.99 20.62
CA MET A 28 -12.83 -10.65 21.37
C MET A 28 -14.05 -11.41 20.86
N ARG A 29 -14.20 -11.54 19.54
CA ARG A 29 -15.29 -12.29 18.91
C ARG A 29 -15.31 -13.76 19.34
N HIS A 30 -14.14 -14.32 19.63
CA HIS A 30 -13.95 -15.67 20.16
C HIS A 30 -13.87 -15.75 21.69
N GLY A 31 -14.19 -14.67 22.41
CA GLY A 31 -14.25 -14.63 23.87
C GLY A 31 -12.90 -14.43 24.57
N CYS A 32 -11.81 -14.22 23.83
CA CYS A 32 -10.50 -13.90 24.40
C CYS A 32 -10.38 -12.38 24.60
N ILE A 33 -10.44 -11.94 25.87
CA ILE A 33 -10.29 -10.52 26.25
C ILE A 33 -8.97 -10.21 26.98
N SER A 34 -8.17 -11.24 27.29
CA SER A 34 -6.87 -11.10 27.95
C SER A 34 -5.77 -10.87 26.91
N PHE A 35 -5.79 -9.69 26.29
CA PHE A 35 -4.74 -9.30 25.36
C PHE A 35 -4.25 -7.87 25.58
N ARG A 36 -3.06 -7.59 25.05
CA ARG A 36 -2.50 -6.25 24.97
C ARG A 36 -1.87 -6.01 23.59
N ILE A 37 -2.11 -4.84 23.02
CA ILE A 37 -1.46 -4.37 21.80
C ILE A 37 -0.31 -3.43 22.19
N LEU A 38 0.90 -3.72 21.74
CA LEU A 38 2.07 -2.86 21.92
C LEU A 38 2.39 -2.18 20.60
N GLU A 39 2.25 -0.86 20.56
CA GLU A 39 2.48 -0.03 19.37
C GLU A 39 3.75 0.81 19.56
N ALA A 40 4.64 0.75 18.57
CA ALA A 40 5.91 1.46 18.60
C ALA A 40 5.73 2.99 18.52
N SER A 41 4.79 3.44 17.71
CA SER A 41 4.46 4.85 17.49
C SER A 41 3.57 5.42 18.60
N HIS A 42 3.38 6.74 18.58
CA HIS A 42 2.41 7.43 19.41
C HIS A 42 0.95 7.27 18.89
N ARG A 43 0.77 6.76 17.67
CA ARG A 43 -0.53 6.67 16.98
C ARG A 43 -0.90 5.25 16.54
N ILE A 44 -2.20 5.02 16.37
CA ILE A 44 -2.80 3.83 15.75
C ILE A 44 -2.83 4.00 14.22
N GLY A 45 -2.88 2.89 13.46
CA GLY A 45 -3.13 2.87 12.01
C GLY A 45 -1.98 2.27 11.19
N GLY A 46 -0.74 2.36 11.67
CA GLY A 46 0.43 1.82 10.96
C GLY A 46 0.61 2.48 9.59
N ARG A 47 0.51 1.69 8.51
CA ARG A 47 0.62 2.18 7.11
C ARG A 47 -0.62 2.92 6.61
N THR A 48 -1.70 2.98 7.38
CA THR A 48 -2.78 3.93 7.15
C THR A 48 -2.59 5.13 8.10
N LEU A 49 -2.76 6.32 7.56
CA LEU A 49 -2.64 7.60 8.25
C LEU A 49 -3.51 8.60 7.52
N ALA A 50 -4.39 9.28 8.26
CA ALA A 50 -5.16 10.40 7.78
C ALA A 50 -4.73 11.65 8.55
N ASP A 51 -4.68 12.79 7.88
CA ASP A 51 -4.55 14.09 8.56
C ASP A 51 -5.91 14.57 9.12
N GLU A 52 -5.93 15.78 9.68
CA GLU A 52 -7.13 16.38 10.28
C GLU A 52 -8.26 16.62 9.27
N ASP A 53 -7.92 16.72 7.98
CA ASP A 53 -8.86 16.93 6.88
C ASP A 53 -9.34 15.62 6.25
N GLY A 54 -8.93 14.48 6.80
CA GLY A 54 -9.22 13.17 6.25
C GLY A 54 -8.46 12.87 4.95
N THR A 55 -7.35 13.57 4.68
CA THR A 55 -6.42 13.22 3.59
C THR A 55 -5.58 12.02 4.01
N ASP A 56 -5.66 10.94 3.25
CA ASP A 56 -4.91 9.72 3.56
C ASP A 56 -3.45 9.82 3.13
N LEU A 57 -2.55 10.14 4.05
CA LEU A 57 -1.10 10.14 3.85
C LEU A 57 -0.51 8.72 3.65
N GLY A 58 -1.27 7.68 3.99
CA GLY A 58 -0.90 6.27 3.83
C GLY A 58 -1.74 5.54 2.78
N GLY A 59 -2.09 4.29 3.07
CA GLY A 59 -3.06 3.52 2.28
C GLY A 59 -4.45 4.19 2.25
N THR A 60 -5.11 4.12 1.10
CA THR A 60 -6.29 4.97 0.78
C THR A 60 -7.44 4.20 0.15
N PHE A 61 -7.13 3.43 -0.89
CA PHE A 61 -8.15 2.85 -1.74
C PHE A 61 -8.74 1.57 -1.17
N ILE A 62 -10.02 1.37 -1.44
CA ILE A 62 -10.77 0.14 -1.20
C ILE A 62 -11.51 -0.19 -2.49
N GLY A 63 -11.45 -1.45 -2.91
CA GLY A 63 -12.08 -1.94 -4.12
C GLY A 63 -12.98 -3.16 -3.90
N PRO A 64 -13.76 -3.57 -4.91
CA PRO A 64 -14.56 -4.80 -4.85
C PRO A 64 -13.73 -6.03 -4.47
N MET A 65 -14.36 -7.00 -3.80
CA MET A 65 -13.75 -8.23 -3.24
C MET A 65 -12.79 -8.01 -2.06
N GLN A 66 -12.57 -6.78 -1.61
CA GLN A 66 -11.87 -6.50 -0.36
C GLN A 66 -12.84 -6.62 0.84
N ASP A 67 -13.58 -7.72 0.92
CA ASP A 67 -14.78 -7.86 1.77
C ASP A 67 -14.49 -7.66 3.26
N ARG A 68 -13.30 -8.06 3.71
CA ARG A 68 -12.90 -7.96 5.12
C ARG A 68 -12.72 -6.52 5.57
N ILE A 69 -12.15 -5.66 4.74
CA ILE A 69 -11.98 -4.24 5.08
C ILE A 69 -13.30 -3.49 4.89
N MET A 70 -14.10 -3.84 3.87
CA MET A 70 -15.44 -3.28 3.68
C MET A 70 -16.35 -3.57 4.88
N ALA A 71 -16.36 -4.82 5.38
CA ALA A 71 -17.10 -5.16 6.60
C ALA A 71 -16.65 -4.35 7.83
N LEU A 72 -15.37 -3.96 7.89
CA LEU A 72 -14.85 -3.11 8.96
C LEU A 72 -15.29 -1.65 8.81
N VAL A 73 -15.31 -1.13 7.58
CA VAL A 73 -15.86 0.19 7.23
C VAL A 73 -17.34 0.27 7.60
N ASP A 74 -18.12 -0.75 7.23
CA ASP A 74 -19.55 -0.85 7.57
C ASP A 74 -19.78 -0.91 9.08
N ALA A 75 -19.01 -1.74 9.79
CA ALA A 75 -19.08 -1.84 11.25
C ALA A 75 -18.67 -0.54 11.97
N ASN A 76 -17.91 0.33 11.30
CA ASN A 76 -17.55 1.66 11.78
C ASN A 76 -18.59 2.74 11.39
N ALA A 77 -19.64 2.38 10.63
CA ALA A 77 -20.59 3.31 10.02
C ALA A 77 -19.91 4.40 9.17
N GLN A 78 -18.79 4.05 8.53
CA GLN A 78 -18.09 4.91 7.58
C GLN A 78 -18.66 4.69 6.17
N THR A 79 -18.56 5.70 5.31
CA THR A 79 -19.03 5.63 3.93
C THR A 79 -17.86 5.58 2.95
N LEU A 80 -18.09 4.89 1.83
CA LEU A 80 -17.18 4.90 0.69
C LEU A 80 -17.63 5.95 -0.34
N GLN A 81 -16.65 6.63 -0.92
CA GLN A 81 -16.81 7.51 -2.06
C GLN A 81 -16.09 6.88 -3.24
N GLN A 82 -16.84 6.59 -4.31
CA GLN A 82 -16.25 6.09 -5.55
C GLN A 82 -15.46 7.20 -6.26
N MET A 83 -14.35 6.82 -6.88
CA MET A 83 -13.56 7.70 -7.71
C MET A 83 -14.36 8.12 -8.95
N ASP A 84 -14.35 9.41 -9.28
CA ASP A 84 -15.02 9.90 -10.48
C ASP A 84 -14.18 9.62 -11.72
N VAL A 85 -14.65 8.67 -12.54
CA VAL A 85 -14.04 8.28 -13.82
C VAL A 85 -14.85 8.75 -15.04
N SER A 86 -15.83 9.64 -14.84
CA SER A 86 -16.72 10.11 -15.90
C SER A 86 -16.02 11.03 -16.91
N MET A 87 -15.03 11.80 -16.46
CA MET A 87 -14.17 12.66 -17.26
C MET A 87 -12.92 11.92 -17.77
N LYS A 88 -12.19 12.53 -18.70
CA LYS A 88 -11.03 11.89 -19.33
C LYS A 88 -9.83 11.81 -18.37
N SER A 89 -9.14 10.68 -18.41
CA SER A 89 -7.80 10.51 -17.81
C SER A 89 -6.74 11.06 -18.75
N THR A 90 -5.57 11.39 -18.22
CA THR A 90 -4.41 11.88 -19.00
C THR A 90 -3.29 10.84 -19.05
N GLN A 91 -2.60 10.76 -20.18
CA GLN A 91 -1.40 9.94 -20.34
C GLN A 91 -0.24 10.78 -20.88
N TYR A 92 0.93 10.63 -20.26
CA TYR A 92 2.21 11.26 -20.64
C TYR A 92 3.20 10.19 -21.06
N PHE A 93 3.14 9.77 -22.31
CA PHE A 93 3.95 8.65 -22.83
C PHE A 93 4.77 9.09 -24.03
N GLY A 94 6.05 8.71 -24.05
CA GLY A 94 6.96 9.05 -25.15
C GLY A 94 7.07 10.56 -25.45
N GLY A 95 6.85 11.41 -24.43
CA GLY A 95 6.84 12.87 -24.58
C GLY A 95 5.56 13.47 -25.18
N THR A 96 4.52 12.66 -25.37
CA THR A 96 3.20 13.11 -25.88
C THR A 96 2.15 13.08 -24.78
N VAL A 97 1.16 13.98 -24.89
CA VAL A 97 0.01 14.05 -23.98
C VAL A 97 -1.24 13.58 -24.72
N GLN A 98 -1.94 12.61 -24.14
CA GLN A 98 -3.20 12.12 -24.65
C GLN A 98 -4.27 12.08 -23.56
N HIS A 99 -5.52 12.26 -23.96
CA HIS A 99 -6.68 12.18 -23.07
C HIS A 99 -7.65 11.10 -23.53
N PHE A 100 -8.04 10.21 -22.62
CA PHE A 100 -8.85 9.04 -22.94
C PHE A 100 -9.93 8.79 -21.89
N SER A 101 -10.93 8.00 -22.28
CA SER A 101 -12.03 7.57 -21.40
C SER A 101 -12.01 6.06 -21.21
N GLY A 102 -12.43 5.59 -20.04
CA GLY A 102 -12.42 4.17 -19.70
C GLY A 102 -11.03 3.61 -19.36
N ALA A 103 -10.93 2.29 -19.31
CA ALA A 103 -9.73 1.58 -18.85
C ALA A 103 -8.64 1.38 -19.93
N THR A 104 -8.95 1.66 -21.21
CA THR A 104 -8.02 1.38 -22.31
C THR A 104 -7.11 2.58 -22.57
N SER A 105 -5.83 2.41 -22.25
CA SER A 105 -4.77 3.38 -22.55
C SER A 105 -4.61 3.63 -24.07
N PRO A 106 -4.48 4.89 -24.53
CA PRO A 106 -4.40 5.28 -25.95
C PRO A 106 -3.06 4.99 -26.64
N LEU A 107 -2.52 3.78 -26.46
CA LEU A 107 -1.24 3.37 -27.05
C LEU A 107 -1.30 3.21 -28.57
N SER A 108 -0.15 3.18 -29.24
CA SER A 108 -0.08 2.77 -30.65
C SER A 108 -0.66 1.36 -30.86
N ALA A 109 -1.08 1.03 -32.09
CA ALA A 109 -1.74 -0.26 -32.38
C ALA A 109 -0.84 -1.47 -32.04
N ILE A 110 0.46 -1.38 -32.33
CA ILE A 110 1.44 -2.42 -31.99
C ILE A 110 1.56 -2.53 -30.46
N ALA A 111 1.73 -1.40 -29.77
CA ALA A 111 1.87 -1.39 -28.32
C ALA A 111 0.61 -1.93 -27.62
N SER A 112 -0.58 -1.58 -28.11
CA SER A 112 -1.86 -2.06 -27.60
C SER A 112 -1.99 -3.59 -27.70
N LEU A 113 -1.58 -4.17 -28.83
CA LEU A 113 -1.60 -5.63 -29.02
C LEU A 113 -0.60 -6.34 -28.10
N GLU A 114 0.60 -5.79 -27.96
CA GLU A 114 1.62 -6.34 -27.06
C GLU A 114 1.18 -6.27 -25.59
N VAL A 115 0.65 -5.13 -25.13
CA VAL A 115 0.11 -4.99 -23.76
C VAL A 115 -1.03 -5.98 -23.54
N ALA A 116 -1.97 -6.09 -24.49
CA ALA A 116 -3.07 -7.05 -24.37
C ALA A 116 -2.58 -8.50 -24.31
N HIS A 117 -1.56 -8.86 -25.10
CA HIS A 117 -0.94 -10.17 -25.06
C HIS A 117 -0.26 -10.44 -23.71
N VAL A 118 0.58 -9.52 -23.23
CA VAL A 118 1.27 -9.64 -21.94
C VAL A 118 0.28 -9.75 -20.80
N MET A 119 -0.77 -8.93 -20.77
CA MET A 119 -1.80 -8.99 -19.73
C MET A 119 -2.55 -10.33 -19.76
N ALA A 120 -2.92 -10.82 -20.96
CA ALA A 120 -3.58 -12.10 -21.10
C ALA A 120 -2.69 -13.27 -20.64
N ASP A 121 -1.39 -13.22 -20.94
CA ASP A 121 -0.47 -14.27 -20.54
C ASP A 121 -0.17 -14.25 -19.05
N LEU A 122 0.02 -13.06 -18.44
CA LEU A 122 0.14 -12.93 -16.99
C LEU A 122 -1.13 -13.40 -16.27
N ASP A 123 -2.31 -13.11 -16.82
CA ASP A 123 -3.58 -13.58 -16.28
C ASP A 123 -3.75 -15.11 -16.43
N ARG A 124 -3.12 -15.74 -17.43
CA ARG A 124 -3.03 -17.19 -17.53
C ARG A 124 -2.05 -17.76 -16.50
N LEU A 125 -0.84 -17.21 -16.41
CA LEU A 125 0.22 -17.66 -15.50
C LEU A 125 -0.21 -17.54 -14.04
N GLN A 126 -0.79 -16.42 -13.61
CA GLN A 126 -1.24 -16.24 -12.23
C GLN A 126 -2.20 -17.35 -11.76
N ARG A 127 -3.04 -17.90 -12.65
CA ARG A 127 -3.99 -18.96 -12.31
C ARG A 127 -3.31 -20.29 -11.98
N THR A 128 -2.07 -20.51 -12.44
CA THR A 128 -1.31 -21.72 -12.10
C THR A 128 -0.62 -21.62 -10.74
N ILE A 129 -0.64 -20.44 -10.11
CA ILE A 129 0.02 -20.19 -8.84
C ILE A 129 -0.92 -20.52 -7.68
N ASP A 130 -0.47 -21.38 -6.77
CA ASP A 130 -1.16 -21.62 -5.51
C ASP A 130 -1.05 -20.36 -4.62
N PRO A 131 -2.18 -19.79 -4.15
CA PRO A 131 -2.16 -18.55 -3.37
C PRO A 131 -1.57 -18.73 -1.96
N ILE A 132 -1.56 -19.94 -1.41
CA ILE A 132 -1.03 -20.26 -0.08
C ILE A 132 0.40 -20.79 -0.16
N HIS A 133 0.69 -21.62 -1.17
CA HIS A 133 1.96 -22.29 -1.36
C HIS A 133 2.57 -22.01 -2.74
N PRO A 134 2.92 -20.74 -3.06
CA PRO A 134 3.32 -20.36 -4.42
C PRO A 134 4.55 -21.13 -4.94
N MET A 135 5.49 -21.50 -4.06
CA MET A 135 6.67 -22.27 -4.43
C MET A 135 6.37 -23.73 -4.84
N ASP A 136 5.21 -24.25 -4.48
CA ASP A 136 4.78 -25.61 -4.85
C ASP A 136 4.05 -25.62 -6.21
N SER A 137 3.90 -24.46 -6.85
CA SER A 137 3.24 -24.31 -8.15
C SER A 137 4.09 -24.86 -9.29
N LEU A 138 3.42 -25.17 -10.41
CA LEU A 138 4.13 -25.57 -11.63
C LEU A 138 5.10 -24.47 -12.08
N ASP A 139 6.33 -24.88 -12.45
CA ASP A 139 7.40 -24.01 -12.92
C ASP A 139 7.82 -22.89 -11.96
N ALA A 140 7.44 -22.97 -10.68
CA ALA A 140 7.70 -21.91 -9.70
C ALA A 140 9.18 -21.49 -9.65
N ALA A 141 10.11 -22.45 -9.69
CA ALA A 141 11.54 -22.13 -9.67
C ALA A 141 12.01 -21.34 -10.90
N ALA A 142 11.48 -21.63 -12.09
CA ALA A 142 11.84 -20.90 -13.32
C ALA A 142 11.22 -19.49 -13.31
N LEU A 143 9.97 -19.38 -12.86
CA LEU A 143 9.29 -18.10 -12.68
C LEU A 143 9.98 -17.23 -11.62
N ASP A 144 10.47 -17.83 -10.53
CA ASP A 144 11.13 -17.08 -9.45
C ASP A 144 12.55 -16.62 -9.81
N GLN A 145 13.20 -17.31 -10.74
CA GLN A 145 14.50 -16.93 -11.31
C GLN A 145 14.40 -15.90 -12.44
N THR A 146 13.19 -15.56 -12.89
CA THR A 146 12.95 -14.58 -13.94
C THR A 146 12.44 -13.29 -13.30
N THR A 147 13.05 -12.15 -13.61
CA THR A 147 12.50 -10.86 -13.18
C THR A 147 11.31 -10.45 -14.05
N VAL A 148 10.42 -9.62 -13.52
CA VAL A 148 9.31 -9.07 -14.31
C VAL A 148 9.81 -8.25 -15.49
N GLU A 149 10.93 -7.55 -15.33
CA GLU A 149 11.60 -6.81 -16.42
C GLU A 149 12.07 -7.74 -17.55
N GLU A 150 12.79 -8.82 -17.23
CA GLU A 150 13.24 -9.81 -18.22
C GLU A 150 12.06 -10.41 -18.98
N TYR A 151 10.97 -10.72 -18.27
CA TYR A 151 9.74 -11.20 -18.89
C TYR A 151 9.17 -10.18 -19.88
N PHE A 152 9.10 -8.89 -19.52
CA PHE A 152 8.64 -7.85 -20.45
C PHE A 152 9.55 -7.73 -21.67
N LEU A 153 10.88 -7.75 -21.49
CA LEU A 153 11.84 -7.71 -22.59
C LEU A 153 11.69 -8.87 -23.58
N GLN A 154 11.30 -10.04 -23.11
CA GLN A 154 11.10 -11.23 -23.94
C GLN A 154 9.77 -11.20 -24.72
N HIS A 155 8.75 -10.51 -24.21
CA HIS A 155 7.38 -10.58 -24.74
C HIS A 155 6.93 -9.30 -25.47
N THR A 156 7.80 -8.31 -25.59
CA THR A 156 7.47 -7.04 -26.23
C THR A 156 8.65 -6.51 -27.05
N VAL A 157 8.36 -5.88 -28.18
CA VAL A 157 9.34 -5.15 -28.98
C VAL A 157 9.13 -3.65 -28.83
N SER A 158 7.87 -3.21 -28.63
CA SER A 158 7.53 -1.81 -28.44
C SER A 158 8.02 -1.28 -27.10
N GLU A 159 8.81 -0.20 -27.14
CA GLU A 159 9.21 0.51 -25.92
C GLU A 159 8.00 1.15 -25.21
N GLU A 160 7.01 1.61 -25.96
CA GLU A 160 5.77 2.17 -25.43
C GLU A 160 4.98 1.11 -24.64
N ALA A 161 4.87 -0.13 -25.16
CA ALA A 161 4.24 -1.25 -24.44
C ALA A 161 5.00 -1.61 -23.17
N ARG A 162 6.33 -1.71 -23.26
CA ARG A 162 7.17 -1.97 -22.07
C ARG A 162 6.98 -0.92 -21.01
N ASN A 163 7.01 0.36 -21.39
CA ASN A 163 6.84 1.45 -20.44
C ASN A 163 5.45 1.42 -19.79
N ALA A 164 4.39 1.10 -20.53
CA ALA A 164 3.05 0.90 -19.94
C ALA A 164 3.07 -0.18 -18.85
N MET A 165 3.67 -1.34 -19.14
CA MET A 165 3.75 -2.44 -18.19
C MET A 165 4.67 -2.14 -16.99
N ARG A 166 5.78 -1.43 -17.20
CA ARG A 166 6.66 -0.97 -16.11
C ARG A 166 5.94 -0.02 -15.17
N VAL A 167 5.19 0.96 -15.71
CA VAL A 167 4.40 1.90 -14.91
C VAL A 167 3.38 1.16 -14.04
N ALA A 168 2.71 0.13 -14.57
CA ALA A 168 1.78 -0.70 -13.83
C ALA A 168 2.44 -1.38 -12.61
N VAL A 169 3.61 -2.00 -12.79
CA VAL A 169 4.34 -2.66 -11.68
C VAL A 169 4.81 -1.64 -10.64
N ARG A 170 5.36 -0.50 -11.08
CA ARG A 170 5.79 0.58 -10.20
C ARG A 170 4.64 1.13 -9.36
N GLY A 171 3.47 1.36 -9.98
CA GLY A 171 2.28 1.84 -9.27
C GLY A 171 1.80 0.87 -8.20
N VAL A 172 1.84 -0.43 -8.46
CA VAL A 172 1.33 -1.46 -7.54
C VAL A 172 2.30 -1.79 -6.41
N LEU A 173 3.60 -1.97 -6.72
CA LEU A 173 4.59 -2.47 -5.75
C LEU A 173 5.56 -1.41 -5.24
N ALA A 174 5.60 -0.23 -5.88
CA ALA A 174 6.58 0.81 -5.61
C ALA A 174 8.04 0.31 -5.68
N ALA A 175 8.31 -0.62 -6.60
CA ALA A 175 9.62 -1.19 -6.89
C ALA A 175 9.85 -1.21 -8.41
N GLU A 176 11.09 -1.36 -8.84
CA GLU A 176 11.38 -1.54 -10.26
C GLU A 176 11.08 -2.98 -10.71
N PRO A 177 10.57 -3.21 -11.94
CA PRO A 177 10.28 -4.56 -12.43
C PRO A 177 11.50 -5.50 -12.45
N SER A 178 12.71 -4.95 -12.52
CA SER A 178 13.97 -5.71 -12.44
C SER A 178 14.28 -6.22 -11.03
N GLU A 179 13.60 -5.73 -10.01
CA GLU A 179 13.78 -6.14 -8.61
C GLU A 179 12.74 -7.19 -8.18
N ILE A 180 11.76 -7.48 -9.04
CA ILE A 180 10.61 -8.30 -8.70
C ILE A 180 10.68 -9.62 -9.48
N SER A 181 10.59 -10.72 -8.73
CA SER A 181 10.42 -12.07 -9.29
C SER A 181 9.08 -12.18 -10.03
N LEU A 182 9.08 -12.81 -11.20
CA LEU A 182 7.86 -13.05 -11.99
C LEU A 182 6.89 -13.95 -11.23
N LEU A 183 7.38 -14.95 -10.48
CA LEU A 183 6.54 -15.73 -9.56
C LEU A 183 5.86 -14.82 -8.53
N GLY A 184 6.63 -13.93 -7.90
CA GLY A 184 6.10 -12.97 -6.93
C GLY A 184 5.03 -12.06 -7.51
N TRP A 185 5.21 -11.60 -8.75
CA TRP A 185 4.23 -10.78 -9.47
C TRP A 185 2.96 -11.56 -9.83
N CYS A 186 3.10 -12.76 -10.38
CA CYS A 186 1.96 -13.64 -10.65
C CYS A 186 1.19 -14.00 -9.37
N TRP A 187 1.89 -14.27 -8.27
CA TRP A 187 1.28 -14.48 -6.96
C TRP A 187 0.53 -13.24 -6.48
N HIS A 188 1.12 -12.04 -6.61
CA HIS A 188 0.45 -10.79 -6.25
C HIS A 188 -0.84 -10.57 -7.05
N ILE A 189 -0.78 -10.79 -8.37
CA ILE A 189 -1.95 -10.73 -9.25
C ILE A 189 -3.02 -11.75 -8.83
N ARG A 190 -2.61 -12.98 -8.53
CA ARG A 190 -3.51 -14.07 -8.11
C ARG A 190 -4.27 -13.72 -6.83
N GLN A 191 -3.58 -13.13 -5.86
CA GLN A 191 -4.16 -12.69 -4.59
C GLN A 191 -5.04 -11.44 -4.75
N GLY A 192 -4.69 -10.55 -5.68
CA GLY A 192 -5.50 -9.39 -6.07
C GLY A 192 -6.73 -9.74 -6.93
N GLY A 193 -6.91 -11.01 -7.29
CA GLY A 193 -8.06 -11.49 -8.05
C GLY A 193 -7.99 -11.21 -9.55
N GLY A 194 -6.79 -11.07 -10.11
CA GLY A 194 -6.53 -10.89 -11.55
C GLY A 194 -5.94 -9.54 -11.90
N ILE A 195 -5.22 -9.48 -13.03
CA ILE A 195 -4.37 -8.33 -13.37
C ILE A 195 -5.18 -7.04 -13.57
N ARG A 196 -6.33 -7.13 -14.22
CA ARG A 196 -7.22 -5.99 -14.41
C ARG A 196 -7.67 -5.38 -13.09
N ARG A 197 -8.11 -6.22 -12.14
CA ARG A 197 -8.56 -5.73 -10.83
C ARG A 197 -7.44 -5.03 -10.06
N VAL A 198 -6.22 -5.55 -10.14
CA VAL A 198 -5.06 -4.93 -9.46
C VAL A 198 -4.73 -3.54 -10.02
N LEU A 199 -4.97 -3.31 -11.32
CA LEU A 199 -4.56 -2.10 -12.03
C LEU A 199 -5.67 -1.06 -12.25
N GLU A 200 -6.94 -1.46 -12.24
CA GLU A 200 -8.05 -0.60 -12.66
C GLU A 200 -8.67 0.18 -11.49
N THR A 201 -9.10 1.41 -11.77
CA THR A 201 -9.92 2.20 -10.85
C THR A 201 -11.35 1.69 -10.82
N GLU A 202 -12.11 1.87 -11.91
CA GLU A 202 -13.52 1.47 -11.97
C GLU A 202 -13.68 -0.04 -11.82
N GLY A 203 -14.32 -0.49 -10.73
CA GLY A 203 -14.49 -1.92 -10.44
C GLY A 203 -13.21 -2.66 -10.04
N GLY A 204 -12.10 -1.95 -9.87
CA GLY A 204 -10.80 -2.51 -9.48
C GLY A 204 -10.33 -2.05 -8.08
N ALA A 205 -9.03 -2.16 -7.82
CA ALA A 205 -8.44 -1.94 -6.50
C ALA A 205 -8.47 -0.47 -6.05
N GLN A 206 -8.49 0.47 -7.00
CA GLN A 206 -8.51 1.92 -6.75
C GLN A 206 -9.92 2.53 -6.78
N ASP A 207 -10.98 1.70 -6.78
CA ASP A 207 -12.37 2.13 -7.04
C ASP A 207 -12.90 3.19 -6.08
N SER A 208 -12.66 3.03 -4.78
CA SER A 208 -13.29 3.85 -3.75
C SER A 208 -12.32 4.30 -2.67
N LYS A 209 -12.68 5.38 -1.98
CA LYS A 209 -11.99 5.94 -0.80
C LYS A 209 -12.94 6.02 0.38
N VAL A 210 -12.42 5.95 1.60
CA VAL A 210 -13.25 6.17 2.80
C VAL A 210 -13.42 7.66 3.04
N VAL A 211 -14.67 8.11 3.21
CA VAL A 211 -14.96 9.50 3.61
C VAL A 211 -14.39 9.75 5.00
N GLY A 212 -13.58 10.80 5.12
CA GLY A 212 -12.82 11.10 6.34
C GLY A 212 -11.51 10.32 6.48
N GLY A 213 -11.10 9.54 5.47
CA GLY A 213 -9.81 8.89 5.38
C GLY A 213 -9.77 7.45 5.90
N ALA A 214 -9.16 6.57 5.11
CA ALA A 214 -8.86 5.17 5.47
C ALA A 214 -7.94 5.05 6.71
N GLY A 215 -7.14 6.07 7.01
CA GLY A 215 -6.39 6.20 8.27
C GLY A 215 -7.26 6.04 9.52
N ASN A 216 -8.53 6.46 9.44
CA ASN A 216 -9.45 6.41 10.57
C ASN A 216 -10.11 5.05 10.80
N ILE A 217 -10.02 4.10 9.85
CA ILE A 217 -10.66 2.77 9.99
C ILE A 217 -10.17 2.05 11.25
N ALA A 218 -8.84 1.96 11.41
CA ALA A 218 -8.23 1.30 12.56
C ALA A 218 -8.48 2.07 13.87
N VAL A 219 -8.46 3.40 13.81
CA VAL A 219 -8.68 4.29 14.97
C VAL A 219 -10.10 4.15 15.50
N ILE A 220 -11.10 4.15 14.63
CA ILE A 220 -12.52 3.97 15.01
C ILE A 220 -12.73 2.54 15.50
N ALA A 221 -12.17 1.55 14.80
CA ALA A 221 -12.28 0.15 15.20
C ALA A 221 -11.69 -0.12 16.59
N ALA A 222 -10.56 0.52 16.93
CA ALA A 222 -9.91 0.40 18.23
C ALA A 222 -10.79 0.86 19.41
N LYS A 223 -11.77 1.74 19.20
CA LYS A 223 -12.70 2.21 20.26
C LYS A 223 -13.57 1.09 20.84
N ARG A 224 -13.72 -0.03 20.11
CA ARG A 224 -14.46 -1.21 20.57
C ARG A 224 -13.64 -2.12 21.48
N LEU A 225 -12.32 -1.94 21.53
CA LEU A 225 -11.43 -2.76 22.35
C LEU A 225 -11.53 -2.35 23.83
N PRO A 226 -11.20 -3.25 24.78
CA PRO A 226 -11.22 -2.93 26.20
C PRO A 226 -10.32 -1.71 26.50
N PRO A 227 -10.71 -0.87 27.47
CA PRO A 227 -9.87 0.24 27.92
C PRO A 227 -8.46 -0.23 28.29
N HIS A 228 -7.44 0.57 27.95
CA HIS A 228 -6.03 0.29 28.24
C HIS A 228 -5.46 -1.00 27.60
N SER A 229 -6.17 -1.61 26.64
CA SER A 229 -5.65 -2.75 25.87
C SER A 229 -4.55 -2.36 24.89
N ILE A 230 -4.48 -1.10 24.46
CA ILE A 230 -3.43 -0.58 23.57
C ILE A 230 -2.45 0.27 24.38
N VAL A 231 -1.16 0.00 24.23
CA VAL A 231 -0.07 0.81 24.77
C VAL A 231 0.80 1.31 23.63
N THR A 232 0.77 2.62 23.40
CA THR A 232 1.60 3.32 22.39
C THR A 232 3.00 3.64 22.95
N ASN A 233 3.87 4.20 22.11
CA ASN A 233 5.26 4.56 22.45
C ASN A 233 6.03 3.38 23.07
N SER A 234 5.73 2.17 22.62
CA SER A 234 6.21 0.91 23.16
C SER A 234 6.97 0.12 22.08
N PRO A 235 8.04 0.67 21.48
CA PRO A 235 8.82 -0.04 20.47
C PRO A 235 9.46 -1.27 21.10
N ILE A 236 9.09 -2.46 20.67
CA ILE A 236 9.67 -3.70 21.17
C ILE A 236 11.13 -3.78 20.76
N ARG A 237 11.99 -4.13 21.71
CA ARG A 237 13.43 -4.30 21.51
C ARG A 237 13.89 -5.72 21.72
N ARG A 238 13.24 -6.46 22.60
CA ARG A 238 13.61 -7.85 22.89
C ARG A 238 12.38 -8.72 23.14
N ILE A 239 12.38 -9.93 22.59
CA ILE A 239 11.41 -10.98 22.86
C ILE A 239 12.19 -12.19 23.38
N ASP A 240 11.92 -12.55 24.63
CA ASP A 240 12.50 -13.71 25.29
C ASP A 240 11.40 -14.77 25.48
N TYR A 241 11.60 -15.94 24.89
CA TYR A 241 10.71 -17.08 24.92
C TYR A 241 11.44 -18.35 25.38
N THR A 242 12.48 -18.21 26.21
CA THR A 242 13.17 -19.36 26.83
C THR A 242 12.33 -20.00 27.94
N CYS A 243 11.45 -19.22 28.58
CA CYS A 243 10.56 -19.70 29.64
C CYS A 243 9.31 -20.38 29.04
N PRO A 244 9.02 -21.65 29.40
CA PRO A 244 7.85 -22.36 28.87
C PRO A 244 6.50 -21.74 29.26
N ASP A 245 6.43 -21.07 30.42
CA ASP A 245 5.19 -20.59 31.01
C ASP A 245 4.79 -19.19 30.52
N ALA A 246 5.75 -18.37 30.10
CA ALA A 246 5.51 -17.02 29.60
C ALA A 246 6.65 -16.50 28.70
N ILE A 247 6.25 -15.80 27.65
CA ILE A 247 7.10 -14.97 26.79
C ILE A 247 7.25 -13.60 27.46
N THR A 248 8.47 -13.08 27.54
CA THR A 248 8.79 -11.73 28.01
C THR A 248 9.05 -10.81 26.82
N VAL A 249 8.30 -9.71 26.75
CA VAL A 249 8.39 -8.69 25.71
C VAL A 249 8.89 -7.41 26.33
N THR A 250 10.11 -7.00 25.97
CA THR A 250 10.75 -5.78 26.51
C THR A 250 10.70 -4.66 25.48
N VAL A 251 10.17 -3.51 25.90
CA VAL A 251 10.07 -2.31 25.05
C VAL A 251 11.24 -1.36 25.29
N GLY A 252 11.43 -0.36 24.43
CA GLY A 252 12.59 0.54 24.45
C GLY A 252 12.80 1.33 25.73
N SER A 253 11.78 1.48 26.58
CA SER A 253 11.90 2.08 27.91
C SER A 253 12.49 1.13 28.97
N GLY A 254 12.77 -0.13 28.62
CA GLY A 254 13.17 -1.19 29.55
C GLY A 254 12.00 -1.88 30.25
N LYS A 255 10.76 -1.39 30.04
CA LYS A 255 9.56 -2.00 30.59
C LYS A 255 9.30 -3.37 29.96
N ALA A 256 9.02 -4.37 30.80
CA ALA A 256 8.69 -5.73 30.38
C ALA A 256 7.18 -6.00 30.46
N TYR A 257 6.70 -6.81 29.53
CA TYR A 257 5.34 -7.34 29.46
C TYR A 257 5.40 -8.86 29.29
N TYR A 258 4.42 -9.58 29.82
CA TYR A 258 4.43 -11.04 29.82
C TYR A 258 3.20 -11.60 29.12
N CYS A 259 3.37 -12.65 28.31
CA CYS A 259 2.24 -13.31 27.64
C CYS A 259 2.45 -14.80 27.37
N ARG A 260 1.35 -15.55 27.18
CA ARG A 260 1.42 -16.98 26.78
C ARG A 260 1.64 -17.17 25.28
N ARG A 261 1.19 -16.22 24.46
CA ARG A 261 1.31 -16.23 23.00
C ARG A 261 1.60 -14.81 22.49
N LEU A 262 2.31 -14.74 21.38
CA LEU A 262 2.68 -13.48 20.74
C LEU A 262 2.25 -13.50 19.28
N VAL A 263 1.65 -12.39 18.81
CA VAL A 263 1.32 -12.16 17.40
C VAL A 263 2.16 -10.99 16.90
N LEU A 264 3.00 -11.23 15.89
CA LEU A 264 3.77 -10.17 15.22
C LEU A 264 2.96 -9.59 14.05
N ALA A 265 2.16 -8.55 14.29
CA ALA A 265 1.35 -7.87 13.28
C ALA A 265 2.08 -6.66 12.65
N ILE A 266 3.38 -6.84 12.36
CA ILE A 266 4.29 -5.86 11.77
C ILE A 266 4.89 -6.38 10.46
N ALA A 267 5.44 -5.49 9.63
CA ALA A 267 6.05 -5.91 8.37
C ALA A 267 7.22 -6.89 8.63
N PRO A 268 7.45 -7.89 7.76
CA PRO A 268 8.52 -8.88 7.94
C PRO A 268 9.88 -8.27 8.27
N VAL A 269 10.33 -7.28 7.48
CA VAL A 269 11.62 -6.60 7.69
C VAL A 269 11.73 -5.88 9.04
N GLN A 270 10.61 -5.49 9.66
CA GLN A 270 10.63 -4.86 11.00
C GLN A 270 10.90 -5.86 12.12
N GLN A 271 10.65 -7.16 11.90
CA GLN A 271 10.95 -8.21 12.87
C GLN A 271 12.45 -8.32 13.12
N LEU A 272 13.29 -8.06 12.11
CA LEU A 272 14.76 -8.06 12.23
C LEU A 272 15.31 -6.99 13.17
N ARG A 273 14.51 -6.01 13.59
CA ARG A 273 14.91 -4.96 14.55
C ARG A 273 14.73 -5.36 16.01
N ILE A 274 14.19 -6.56 16.25
CA ILE A 274 13.92 -7.10 17.57
C ILE A 274 15.00 -8.14 17.89
N ASP A 275 15.55 -8.06 19.09
CA ASP A 275 16.40 -9.11 19.64
C ASP A 275 15.56 -10.29 20.13
N TYR A 276 15.96 -11.52 19.81
CA TYR A 276 15.22 -12.73 20.13
C TYR A 276 16.08 -13.66 20.97
N ASP A 277 15.51 -14.19 22.06
CA ASP A 277 16.13 -15.22 22.88
C ASP A 277 15.18 -16.40 23.12
N PRO A 278 15.52 -17.63 22.69
CA PRO A 278 16.65 -17.94 21.82
C PRO A 278 16.56 -17.21 20.46
N PRO A 279 17.65 -17.13 19.66
CA PRO A 279 17.58 -16.52 18.34
C PRO A 279 16.53 -17.16 17.43
N LEU A 280 16.02 -16.39 16.47
CA LEU A 280 15.16 -16.94 15.41
C LEU A 280 15.91 -18.01 14.60
N ASP A 281 15.14 -18.94 14.02
CA ASP A 281 15.68 -19.89 13.06
C ASP A 281 16.45 -19.17 11.93
N PRO A 282 17.66 -19.61 11.56
CA PRO A 282 18.46 -18.95 10.53
C PRO A 282 17.74 -18.80 9.18
N ASN A 283 16.93 -19.78 8.76
CA ASN A 283 16.16 -19.69 7.51
C ASN A 283 15.09 -18.60 7.60
N ARG A 284 14.48 -18.42 8.78
CA ARG A 284 13.56 -17.30 9.03
C ARG A 284 14.29 -15.98 8.92
N VAL A 285 15.48 -15.83 9.54
CA VAL A 285 16.26 -14.58 9.45
C VAL A 285 16.61 -14.26 8.00
N MET A 286 17.10 -15.24 7.24
CA MET A 286 17.40 -15.08 5.82
C MET A 286 16.16 -14.68 5.02
N SER A 287 15.03 -15.36 5.23
CA SER A 287 13.77 -15.02 4.57
C SER A 287 13.34 -13.57 4.86
N LEU A 288 13.37 -13.13 6.12
CA LEU A 288 12.99 -11.76 6.50
C LEU A 288 13.89 -10.69 5.87
N GLN A 289 15.15 -11.01 5.55
CA GLN A 289 16.07 -10.09 4.86
C GLN A 289 15.76 -9.91 3.37
N GLN A 290 15.08 -10.89 2.76
CA GLN A 290 14.73 -10.89 1.33
C GLN A 290 13.34 -10.29 1.05
N TRP A 291 12.74 -9.61 2.03
CA TRP A 291 11.43 -8.97 1.91
C TRP A 291 11.53 -7.45 2.12
N PRO A 292 12.24 -6.72 1.23
CA PRO A 292 12.31 -5.27 1.30
C PRO A 292 10.94 -4.64 1.06
N MET A 293 10.78 -3.39 1.52
CA MET A 293 9.61 -2.59 1.20
C MET A 293 9.89 -1.73 -0.03
N GLY A 294 8.91 -1.56 -0.90
CA GLY A 294 8.98 -0.59 -1.99
C GLY A 294 9.21 0.84 -1.49
N HIS A 295 9.72 1.68 -2.38
CA HIS A 295 10.06 3.07 -2.12
C HIS A 295 8.95 3.97 -2.65
N ALA A 296 8.27 4.70 -1.78
CA ALA A 296 7.18 5.57 -2.18
C ALA A 296 7.20 6.89 -1.40
N ILE A 297 7.01 8.00 -2.12
CA ILE A 297 6.66 9.31 -1.58
C ILE A 297 5.30 9.65 -2.15
N LYS A 298 4.31 9.72 -1.26
CA LYS A 298 2.96 10.17 -1.60
C LYS A 298 2.88 11.68 -1.45
N THR A 299 2.31 12.36 -2.44
CA THR A 299 2.25 13.82 -2.48
C THR A 299 0.81 14.30 -2.62
N PHE A 300 0.56 15.50 -2.09
CA PHE A 300 -0.73 16.17 -2.14
C PHE A 300 -0.47 17.61 -2.58
N THR A 301 -0.92 17.96 -3.78
CA THR A 301 -0.73 19.29 -4.35
C THR A 301 -2.06 19.99 -4.41
N TYR A 302 -2.28 20.94 -3.50
CA TYR A 302 -3.53 21.68 -3.39
C TYR A 302 -3.58 22.86 -4.35
N TYR A 303 -4.76 23.18 -4.84
CA TYR A 303 -5.04 24.29 -5.73
C TYR A 303 -6.25 25.07 -5.27
N LYS A 304 -6.35 26.32 -5.72
CA LYS A 304 -7.52 27.16 -5.45
C LYS A 304 -8.80 26.59 -6.06
N GLU A 305 -8.70 25.97 -7.24
CA GLU A 305 -9.82 25.38 -7.98
C GLU A 305 -9.36 24.08 -8.64
N ALA A 306 -10.29 23.13 -8.84
CA ALA A 306 -10.05 21.90 -9.60
C ALA A 306 -9.99 22.20 -11.11
N PHE A 307 -8.94 22.90 -11.56
CA PHE A 307 -8.83 23.46 -12.91
C PHE A 307 -8.88 22.38 -14.01
N TRP A 308 -8.42 21.16 -13.71
CA TRP A 308 -8.48 20.02 -14.63
C TRP A 308 -9.92 19.66 -15.02
N ARG A 309 -10.89 19.80 -14.09
CA ARG A 309 -12.31 19.55 -14.38
C ARG A 309 -12.86 20.49 -15.45
N LYS A 310 -12.41 21.76 -15.47
CA LYS A 310 -12.80 22.73 -16.52
C LYS A 310 -12.26 22.35 -17.91
N LYS A 311 -11.20 21.53 -17.95
CA LYS A 311 -10.61 20.98 -19.18
C LYS A 311 -11.23 19.62 -19.55
N GLY A 312 -12.27 19.17 -18.83
CA GLY A 312 -12.92 17.88 -19.05
C GLY A 312 -12.09 16.68 -18.59
N LEU A 313 -11.17 16.89 -17.64
CA LEU A 313 -10.28 15.87 -17.10
C LEU A 313 -10.69 15.48 -15.67
N ASN A 314 -10.47 14.22 -15.30
CA ASN A 314 -10.80 13.66 -13.99
C ASN A 314 -9.70 13.84 -12.94
N GLY A 315 -8.56 14.43 -13.29
CA GLY A 315 -7.41 14.59 -12.39
C GLY A 315 -6.52 13.35 -12.27
N SER A 316 -6.87 12.25 -12.93
CA SER A 316 -6.01 11.07 -13.04
C SER A 316 -5.03 11.22 -14.19
N ALA A 317 -3.77 10.87 -13.94
CA ALA A 317 -2.77 10.80 -14.99
C ALA A 317 -1.78 9.65 -14.78
N THR A 318 -1.34 9.03 -15.88
CA THR A 318 -0.23 8.08 -15.91
C THR A 318 0.91 8.62 -16.77
N CYS A 319 2.13 8.39 -16.32
CA CYS A 319 3.33 8.94 -16.94
C CYS A 319 4.39 7.86 -17.03
N ASP A 320 5.10 7.76 -18.15
CA ASP A 320 6.26 6.88 -18.28
C ASP A 320 7.59 7.56 -17.90
N GLN A 321 7.57 8.89 -17.77
CA GLN A 321 8.70 9.75 -17.46
C GLN A 321 8.34 10.82 -16.44
N GLY A 322 9.35 11.43 -15.83
CA GLY A 322 9.19 12.52 -14.87
C GLY A 322 9.15 12.05 -13.41
N ILE A 323 8.69 12.92 -12.52
CA ILE A 323 8.77 12.70 -11.07
C ILE A 323 7.63 11.81 -10.53
N SER A 324 6.45 11.82 -11.17
CA SER A 324 5.28 11.03 -10.73
C SER A 324 4.87 10.07 -11.84
N TYR A 325 4.69 8.79 -11.54
CA TYR A 325 4.25 7.80 -12.55
C TYR A 325 2.72 7.69 -12.61
N GLU A 326 2.06 8.03 -11.51
CA GLU A 326 0.61 8.00 -11.39
C GLU A 326 0.12 9.12 -10.46
N CYS A 327 -1.00 9.74 -10.80
CA CYS A 327 -1.72 10.63 -9.90
C CYS A 327 -3.23 10.47 -10.04
N PHE A 328 -3.95 10.91 -9.02
CA PHE A 328 -5.40 10.92 -8.93
C PHE A 328 -5.88 12.24 -8.33
N GLU A 329 -7.13 12.58 -8.60
CA GLU A 329 -7.80 13.63 -7.86
C GLU A 329 -8.03 13.23 -6.39
N ASP A 330 -7.89 14.20 -5.48
CA ASP A 330 -8.27 14.09 -4.07
C ASP A 330 -9.04 15.33 -3.56
N VAL A 331 -10.01 15.79 -4.36
CA VAL A 331 -10.96 16.84 -3.95
C VAL A 331 -11.87 16.28 -2.86
N LYS A 332 -12.11 17.04 -1.79
CA LYS A 332 -13.00 16.59 -0.71
C LYS A 332 -14.45 16.47 -1.18
N PRO A 333 -15.29 15.64 -0.54
CA PRO A 333 -16.68 15.41 -0.98
C PRO A 333 -17.54 16.67 -1.10
N ASP A 334 -17.25 17.71 -0.31
CA ASP A 334 -17.92 19.01 -0.35
C ASP A 334 -17.39 19.94 -1.46
N GLY A 335 -16.45 19.47 -2.28
CA GLY A 335 -15.77 20.24 -3.32
C GLY A 335 -14.63 21.13 -2.81
N SER A 336 -14.37 21.13 -1.50
CA SER A 336 -13.27 21.90 -0.92
C SER A 336 -11.91 21.24 -1.17
N LYS A 337 -10.85 22.02 -0.94
CA LYS A 337 -9.45 21.60 -1.06
C LYS A 337 -9.15 20.83 -2.35
N PRO A 338 -9.32 21.44 -3.54
CA PRO A 338 -8.93 20.80 -4.79
C PRO A 338 -7.49 20.31 -4.73
N CYS A 339 -7.28 19.02 -4.93
CA CYS A 339 -5.97 18.39 -4.71
C CYS A 339 -5.70 17.34 -5.77
N ILE A 340 -4.42 17.24 -6.16
CA ILE A 340 -3.89 16.11 -6.90
C ILE A 340 -2.99 15.30 -5.96
N MET A 341 -3.38 14.05 -5.78
CA MET A 341 -2.62 13.05 -5.04
C MET A 341 -1.70 12.31 -6.02
N GLY A 342 -0.38 12.46 -5.86
CA GLY A 342 0.60 11.83 -6.73
C GLY A 342 1.47 10.81 -6.03
N PHE A 343 1.95 9.83 -6.80
CA PHE A 343 2.85 8.77 -6.35
C PHE A 343 4.20 8.88 -7.06
N ILE A 344 5.20 9.29 -6.30
CA ILE A 344 6.62 9.16 -6.67
C ILE A 344 7.07 7.82 -6.12
N VAL A 345 7.42 6.87 -6.98
CA VAL A 345 7.70 5.48 -6.56
C VAL A 345 9.01 4.95 -7.13
N SER A 346 9.46 3.82 -6.58
CA SER A 346 10.62 3.05 -7.05
C SER A 346 11.90 3.91 -7.04
N ASP A 347 12.73 3.82 -8.08
CA ASP A 347 14.00 4.55 -8.16
C ASP A 347 13.83 6.06 -8.08
N MET A 348 12.73 6.59 -8.63
CA MET A 348 12.46 8.03 -8.59
C MET A 348 12.26 8.51 -7.15
N ALA A 349 11.57 7.74 -6.32
CA ALA A 349 11.39 8.05 -4.90
C ALA A 349 12.74 8.11 -4.16
N ALA A 350 13.63 7.14 -4.41
CA ALA A 350 14.97 7.15 -3.83
C ALA A 350 15.80 8.36 -4.31
N LYS A 351 15.73 8.68 -5.61
CA LYS A 351 16.46 9.80 -6.22
C LYS A 351 16.07 11.15 -5.64
N VAL A 352 14.77 11.39 -5.41
CA VAL A 352 14.27 12.68 -4.92
C VAL A 352 14.12 12.76 -3.39
N ALA A 353 14.45 11.68 -2.67
CA ALA A 353 14.34 11.63 -1.21
C ALA A 353 15.23 12.66 -0.50
N SER A 354 16.39 12.99 -1.08
CA SER A 354 17.34 13.96 -0.54
C SER A 354 16.97 15.42 -0.83
N LEU A 355 16.05 15.66 -1.77
CA LEU A 355 15.59 17.01 -2.09
C LEU A 355 14.73 17.59 -0.96
N SER A 356 14.61 18.90 -0.91
CA SER A 356 13.65 19.58 -0.05
C SER A 356 12.21 19.34 -0.53
N GLN A 357 11.24 19.56 0.36
CA GLN A 357 9.82 19.51 -0.01
C GLN A 357 9.50 20.54 -1.12
N ALA A 358 10.06 21.75 -1.04
CA ALA A 358 9.85 22.80 -2.03
C ALA A 358 10.34 22.40 -3.43
N GLU A 359 11.52 21.77 -3.53
CA GLU A 359 12.05 21.27 -4.80
C GLU A 359 11.16 20.18 -5.40
N ARG A 360 10.71 19.21 -4.59
CA ARG A 360 9.76 18.18 -5.06
C ARG A 360 8.44 18.80 -5.51
N CYS A 361 7.90 19.75 -4.76
CA CYS A 361 6.68 20.46 -5.14
C CYS A 361 6.84 21.21 -6.47
N ALA A 362 7.97 21.89 -6.69
CA ALA A 362 8.25 22.57 -7.95
C ALA A 362 8.33 21.59 -9.14
N MET A 363 8.99 20.44 -8.95
CA MET A 363 9.05 19.39 -9.96
C MET A 363 7.68 18.81 -10.29
N LEU A 364 6.83 18.59 -9.28
CA LEU A 364 5.45 18.09 -9.47
C LEU A 364 4.57 19.12 -10.19
N ALA A 365 4.66 20.39 -9.80
CA ALA A 365 3.93 21.49 -10.42
C ALA A 365 4.25 21.62 -11.92
N GLN A 366 5.52 21.45 -12.30
CA GLN A 366 5.95 21.43 -13.70
C GLN A 366 5.48 20.18 -14.47
N HIS A 367 5.22 19.09 -13.74
CA HIS A 367 4.87 17.80 -14.32
C HIS A 367 3.36 17.67 -14.58
N TYR A 368 2.51 18.12 -13.66
CA TYR A 368 1.07 17.90 -13.74
C TYR A 368 0.40 18.71 -14.85
N PHE A 369 -0.40 18.04 -15.68
CA PHE A 369 -1.29 18.64 -16.69
C PHE A 369 -0.61 19.50 -17.77
N GLN A 370 0.71 19.68 -17.73
CA GLN A 370 1.46 20.66 -18.55
C GLN A 370 0.72 22.01 -18.64
N ALA A 371 0.15 22.45 -17.52
CA ALA A 371 -0.78 23.55 -17.44
C ALA A 371 -0.19 24.69 -16.59
N GLU A 372 -0.37 25.95 -17.01
CA GLU A 372 0.08 27.11 -16.23
C GLU A 372 -0.56 27.13 -14.83
N GLU A 373 -1.81 26.68 -14.71
CA GLU A 373 -2.51 26.59 -13.43
C GLU A 373 -1.85 25.60 -12.46
N ALA A 374 -1.17 24.58 -12.97
CA ALA A 374 -0.44 23.61 -12.15
C ALA A 374 0.80 24.23 -11.47
N LEU A 375 1.31 25.34 -12.00
CA LEU A 375 2.48 26.05 -11.44
C LEU A 375 2.14 26.90 -10.21
N ALA A 376 0.87 27.03 -9.84
CA ALA A 376 0.40 27.85 -8.73
C ALA A 376 -0.33 27.02 -7.64
N PRO A 377 0.36 26.05 -6.99
CA PRO A 377 -0.21 25.35 -5.86
C PRO A 377 -0.45 26.31 -4.68
N VAL A 378 -1.44 25.99 -3.84
CA VAL A 378 -1.72 26.69 -2.59
C VAL A 378 -1.22 25.85 -1.41
N ALA A 379 -0.91 26.53 -0.31
CA ALA A 379 -0.46 25.92 0.94
C ALA A 379 -1.60 25.21 1.68
#